data_AF-A0A918UH56-F1
#
_entry.id   AF-A0A918UH56-F1
#
_cell.length_a   1.000
_cell.length_b   1.000
_cell.length_c   1.000
_cell.angle_alpha   90.00
_cell.angle_beta   90.00
_cell.angle_gamma   90.00
#
_symmetry.space_group_name_H-M   'P 1'
#
loop_
_entity.id
_entity.type
_entity.pdbx_description
1 polymer ?
#
loop_
_entity_poly.entity_id
_entity_poly.type
_entity_poly.pdbx_seq_one_letter_code
_entity_poly.pdbx_strand_id
1 'polypeptide(L)'
;MVKQAKSGATTGKAAALRDRARSGASAIAGKIRRKPRPDVAELRGPSPDPHTNLMITEVALIGGSMLVKQAVERALLGKNYSPRKAKAILKGRSLKETMLHGAVAKVATSSIPGAILVGGGLIAKTLYDRTNARSARRKGAAELQVMAEDGKPG
;
A
#
# COMPACT_ATOMS: atom_id res chain seq x y z
N MET A 1 -6.07 4.39 -45.60
CA MET A 1 -5.06 5.30 -45.01
C MET A 1 -5.54 5.89 -43.67
N VAL A 2 -5.89 5.06 -42.65
CA VAL A 2 -6.46 5.54 -41.36
C VAL A 2 -5.75 4.89 -40.18
N LYS A 3 -4.44 5.12 -40.01
CA LYS A 3 -3.69 4.60 -38.84
C LYS A 3 -2.79 5.61 -38.13
N GLN A 4 -2.77 6.88 -38.56
CA GLN A 4 -1.90 7.91 -37.96
C GLN A 4 -2.58 8.88 -36.98
N ALA A 5 -3.91 8.92 -36.89
CA ALA A 5 -4.61 9.92 -36.06
C ALA A 5 -4.72 9.57 -34.55
N LYS A 6 -4.50 8.31 -34.14
CA LYS A 6 -4.66 7.90 -32.72
C LYS A 6 -3.36 7.88 -31.90
N SER A 7 -2.20 8.03 -32.53
CA SER A 7 -0.88 7.95 -31.86
C SER A 7 -0.52 9.23 -31.07
N GLY A 8 -0.94 10.41 -31.55
CA GLY A 8 -0.67 11.68 -30.87
C GLY A 8 -1.43 11.88 -29.55
N ALA A 9 -2.66 11.34 -29.47
CA ALA A 9 -3.52 11.50 -28.29
C ALA A 9 -3.06 10.69 -27.07
N THR A 10 -2.37 9.57 -27.28
CA THR A 10 -1.81 8.73 -26.21
C THR A 10 -0.53 9.32 -25.61
N THR A 11 0.29 9.97 -26.44
CA THR A 11 1.55 10.60 -26.02
C THR A 11 1.29 11.82 -25.13
N GLY A 12 0.29 12.65 -25.48
CA GLY A 12 -0.09 13.82 -24.68
C GLY A 12 -0.65 13.48 -23.29
N LYS A 13 -1.46 12.40 -23.19
CA LYS A 13 -1.99 11.93 -21.89
C LYS A 13 -0.89 11.32 -21.00
N ALA A 14 0.06 10.62 -21.60
CA ALA A 14 1.20 10.06 -20.88
C ALA A 14 2.12 11.17 -20.34
N ALA A 15 2.38 12.22 -21.12
CA ALA A 15 3.14 13.39 -20.69
C ALA A 15 2.44 14.14 -19.53
N ALA A 16 1.14 14.43 -19.67
CA ALA A 16 0.36 15.10 -18.64
C ALA A 16 0.29 14.30 -17.31
N LEU A 17 0.30 12.97 -17.38
CA LEU A 17 0.33 12.11 -16.20
C LEU A 17 1.71 12.13 -15.50
N ARG A 18 2.80 12.15 -16.27
CA ARG A 18 4.17 12.28 -15.72
C ARG A 18 4.36 13.61 -15.01
N ASP A 19 3.84 14.69 -15.57
CA ASP A 19 3.92 16.02 -14.95
C ASP A 19 3.05 16.14 -13.70
N ARG A 20 1.87 15.51 -13.68
CA ARG A 20 1.03 15.40 -12.48
C ARG A 20 1.68 14.54 -11.39
N ALA A 21 2.32 13.45 -11.75
CA ALA A 21 3.06 12.62 -10.79
C ALA A 21 4.27 13.36 -10.22
N ARG A 22 5.01 14.08 -11.06
CA ARG A 22 6.19 14.87 -10.67
C ARG A 22 5.80 16.07 -9.78
N SER A 23 4.72 16.78 -10.12
CA SER A 23 4.21 17.88 -9.28
C SER A 23 3.63 17.38 -7.96
N GLY A 24 2.93 16.24 -7.95
CA GLY A 24 2.47 15.60 -6.73
C GLY A 24 3.64 15.20 -5.81
N ALA A 25 4.67 14.55 -6.37
CA ALA A 25 5.87 14.17 -5.63
C ALA A 25 6.63 15.39 -5.08
N SER A 26 6.79 16.44 -5.90
CA SER A 26 7.45 17.69 -5.51
C SER A 26 6.66 18.44 -4.43
N ALA A 27 5.33 18.47 -4.52
CA ALA A 27 4.47 19.10 -3.52
C ALA A 27 4.54 18.38 -2.16
N ILE A 28 4.62 17.04 -2.17
CA ILE A 28 4.77 16.25 -0.94
C ILE A 28 6.18 16.49 -0.35
N ALA A 29 7.23 16.42 -1.18
CA ALA A 29 8.60 16.68 -0.75
C ALA A 29 8.79 18.11 -0.20
N GLY A 30 8.15 19.10 -0.83
CA GLY A 30 8.16 20.50 -0.39
C GLY A 30 7.43 20.72 0.92
N LYS A 31 6.32 20.01 1.17
CA LYS A 31 5.59 20.05 2.44
C LYS A 31 6.35 19.38 3.58
N ILE A 32 7.05 18.28 3.30
CA ILE A 32 7.90 17.60 4.28
C ILE A 32 9.10 18.47 4.66
N ARG A 33 9.72 19.17 3.69
CA ARG A 33 10.83 20.11 3.93
C ARG A 33 10.43 21.39 4.66
N ARG A 34 9.18 21.85 4.51
CA ARG A 34 8.69 23.12 5.10
C ARG A 34 8.16 23.00 6.51
N LYS A 35 7.99 21.79 7.05
CA LYS A 35 7.60 21.65 8.46
C LYS A 35 8.82 21.99 9.32
N PRO A 36 8.75 22.99 10.22
CA PRO A 36 9.84 23.24 11.16
C PRO A 36 10.14 21.93 11.88
N ARG A 37 11.44 21.60 12.02
CA ARG A 37 11.83 20.46 12.85
C ARG A 37 11.23 20.73 14.24
N PRO A 38 10.38 19.85 14.77
CA PRO A 38 9.83 20.05 16.10
C PRO A 38 11.00 20.23 17.07
N ASP A 39 10.89 21.23 17.94
CA ASP A 39 11.92 21.51 18.94
C ASP A 39 12.10 20.25 19.79
N VAL A 40 13.35 19.81 19.95
CA VAL A 40 13.69 18.62 20.74
C VAL A 40 13.24 18.76 22.20
N ALA A 41 13.09 19.99 22.68
CA ALA A 41 12.55 20.30 24.01
C ALA A 41 11.02 20.10 24.11
N GLU A 42 10.31 20.21 22.98
CA GLU A 42 8.85 20.05 22.89
C GLU A 42 8.45 18.58 22.60
N LEU A 43 9.38 17.80 22.03
CA LEU A 43 9.29 16.34 21.89
C LEU A 43 9.68 15.59 23.18
N ARG A 44 9.13 16.00 24.33
CA ARG A 44 9.17 15.16 25.52
C ARG A 44 8.21 14.00 25.30
N GLY A 45 8.76 12.86 24.85
CA GLY A 45 8.03 11.62 24.78
C GLY A 45 7.65 11.10 26.17
N PRO A 46 6.93 9.97 26.25
CA PRO A 46 6.45 9.41 27.52
C PRO A 46 7.58 9.07 28.51
N SER A 47 8.82 8.94 28.04
CA SER A 47 10.02 8.80 28.88
C SER A 47 10.86 10.08 28.87
N PRO A 48 11.50 10.46 30.00
CA PRO A 48 12.55 11.47 30.02
C PRO A 48 13.79 11.11 29.18
N ASP A 49 14.01 9.83 28.89
CA ASP A 49 15.13 9.36 28.07
C ASP A 49 14.79 9.37 26.56
N PRO A 50 15.54 10.12 25.73
CA PRO A 50 15.33 10.15 24.28
C PRO A 50 15.53 8.79 23.61
N HIS A 51 16.45 7.94 24.08
CA HIS A 51 16.67 6.61 23.49
C HIS A 51 15.44 5.71 23.69
N THR A 52 14.90 5.70 24.91
CA THR A 52 13.66 4.99 25.23
C THR A 52 12.46 5.52 24.42
N ASN A 53 12.34 6.83 24.23
CA ASN A 53 11.27 7.41 23.40
C ASN A 53 11.33 6.93 21.94
N LEU A 54 12.52 6.79 21.37
CA LEU A 54 12.69 6.23 20.02
C LEU A 54 12.26 4.78 19.96
N MET A 55 12.64 3.96 20.96
CA MET A 55 12.23 2.56 21.03
C MET A 55 10.71 2.43 21.17
N ILE A 56 10.08 3.21 22.05
CA ILE A 56 8.62 3.24 22.23
C ILE A 56 7.94 3.62 20.93
N THR A 57 8.46 4.65 20.24
CA THR A 57 7.89 5.10 18.97
C THR A 57 7.98 4.02 17.90
N GLU A 58 9.12 3.35 17.76
CA GLU A 58 9.28 2.27 16.78
C GLU A 58 8.33 1.10 17.06
N VAL A 59 8.24 0.66 18.32
CA VAL A 59 7.31 -0.40 18.73
C VAL A 59 5.86 0.02 18.49
N ALA A 60 5.51 1.26 18.81
CA ALA A 60 4.18 1.80 18.59
C ALA A 60 3.84 1.88 17.09
N LEU A 61 4.79 2.24 16.24
CA LEU A 61 4.61 2.27 14.78
C LEU A 61 4.43 0.85 14.22
N ILE A 62 5.27 -0.10 14.62
CA ILE A 62 5.14 -1.50 14.20
C ILE A 62 3.81 -2.07 14.66
N GLY A 63 3.47 -1.95 15.95
CA GLY A 63 2.23 -2.48 16.51
C GLY A 63 0.99 -1.78 15.95
N GLY A 64 1.01 -0.46 15.88
CA GLY A 64 -0.09 0.35 15.36
C GLY A 64 -0.38 0.08 13.89
N SER A 65 0.67 -0.09 13.06
CA SER A 65 0.49 -0.38 11.63
C SER A 65 -0.24 -1.70 11.37
N MET A 66 0.01 -2.73 12.19
CA MET A 66 -0.67 -4.02 12.07
C MET A 66 -2.17 -3.90 12.38
N LEU A 67 -2.55 -3.11 13.38
CA LEU A 67 -3.95 -2.87 13.72
C LEU A 67 -4.67 -2.11 12.61
N VAL A 68 -4.03 -1.07 12.06
CA VAL A 68 -4.58 -0.32 10.91
C VAL A 68 -4.78 -1.23 9.71
N LYS A 69 -3.80 -2.09 9.38
CA LYS A 69 -3.92 -3.08 8.32
C LYS A 69 -5.16 -3.96 8.52
N GLN A 70 -5.30 -4.56 9.71
CA GLN A 70 -6.45 -5.44 10.01
C GLN A 70 -7.79 -4.70 9.92
N ALA A 71 -7.86 -3.45 10.38
CA ALA A 71 -9.06 -2.64 10.30
C ALA A 71 -9.45 -2.36 8.84
N VAL A 72 -8.49 -1.96 8.00
CA VAL A 72 -8.71 -1.71 6.56
C VAL A 72 -9.16 -2.99 5.85
N GLU A 73 -8.52 -4.13 6.13
CA GLU A 73 -8.87 -5.42 5.53
C GLU A 73 -10.30 -5.85 5.88
N ARG A 74 -10.68 -5.73 7.15
CA ARG A 74 -12.05 -6.01 7.61
C ARG A 74 -13.06 -5.06 6.98
N ALA A 75 -12.74 -3.78 6.85
CA ALA A 75 -13.63 -2.80 6.22
C ALA A 75 -13.82 -3.08 4.71
N LEU A 76 -12.75 -3.43 3.99
CA LEU A 76 -12.82 -3.72 2.55
C LEU A 76 -13.58 -5.00 2.25
N LEU A 77 -13.37 -6.07 3.03
CA LEU A 77 -14.06 -7.35 2.82
C LEU A 77 -15.47 -7.34 3.39
N GLY A 78 -15.69 -6.68 4.53
CA GLY A 78 -16.99 -6.62 5.21
C GLY A 78 -18.08 -5.93 4.39
N LYS A 79 -17.72 -5.04 3.46
CA LYS A 79 -18.70 -4.37 2.58
C LYS A 79 -19.18 -5.24 1.41
N ASN A 80 -18.38 -6.21 0.98
CA ASN A 80 -18.59 -6.94 -0.27
C ASN A 80 -18.81 -8.46 -0.09
N TYR A 81 -18.55 -9.00 1.10
CA TYR A 81 -18.63 -10.43 1.38
C TYR A 81 -19.37 -10.70 2.69
N SER A 82 -20.02 -11.87 2.78
CA SER A 82 -20.66 -12.29 4.02
C SER A 82 -19.65 -12.43 5.16
N PRO A 83 -20.04 -12.20 6.43
CA PRO A 83 -19.10 -12.24 7.57
C PRO A 83 -18.30 -13.55 7.66
N ARG A 84 -18.94 -14.69 7.36
CA ARG A 84 -18.29 -16.01 7.35
C ARG A 84 -17.24 -16.12 6.24
N LYS A 85 -17.56 -15.67 5.03
CA LYS A 85 -16.63 -15.71 3.89
C LYS A 85 -15.47 -14.72 4.08
N ALA A 86 -15.75 -13.51 4.56
CA ALA A 86 -14.72 -12.52 4.89
C ALA A 86 -13.74 -13.05 5.94
N LYS A 87 -14.22 -13.69 7.01
CA LYS A 87 -13.37 -14.30 8.05
C LYS A 87 -12.48 -15.43 7.49
N ALA A 88 -13.05 -16.27 6.62
CA ALA A 88 -12.29 -17.34 5.97
C ALA A 88 -11.21 -16.79 5.02
N ILE A 89 -11.54 -15.79 4.19
CA ILE A 89 -10.58 -15.10 3.32
C ILE A 89 -9.42 -14.52 4.14
N LEU A 90 -9.71 -13.79 5.22
CA LEU A 90 -8.69 -13.20 6.09
C LEU A 90 -7.78 -14.27 6.70
N LYS A 91 -8.34 -15.40 7.14
CA LYS A 91 -7.57 -16.50 7.73
C LYS A 91 -6.65 -17.16 6.70
N GLY A 92 -7.16 -17.55 5.53
CA GLY A 92 -6.33 -18.17 4.48
C GLY A 92 -5.28 -17.21 3.92
N ARG A 93 -5.59 -15.91 3.83
CA ARG A 93 -4.64 -14.87 3.44
C ARG A 93 -3.50 -14.72 4.44
N SER A 94 -3.79 -14.67 5.74
CA SER A 94 -2.78 -14.45 6.79
C SER A 94 -1.66 -15.51 6.79
N LEU A 95 -2.00 -16.77 6.48
CA LEU A 95 -1.04 -17.87 6.39
C LEU A 95 -0.06 -17.67 5.22
N LYS A 96 -0.55 -17.31 4.04
CA LYS A 96 0.28 -17.05 2.85
C LYS A 96 1.01 -15.70 2.91
N GLU A 97 0.41 -14.70 3.53
CA GLU A 97 0.98 -13.35 3.64
C GLU A 97 2.18 -13.28 4.56
N THR A 98 2.19 -14.03 5.66
CA THR A 98 3.26 -13.92 6.67
C THR A 98 4.64 -14.17 6.06
N MET A 99 4.75 -15.06 5.07
CA MET A 99 6.00 -15.35 4.37
C MET A 99 6.36 -14.30 3.30
N LEU A 100 5.40 -13.91 2.45
CA LEU A 100 5.70 -13.04 1.31
C LEU A 100 5.76 -11.56 1.69
N HIS A 101 4.85 -11.08 2.55
CA HIS A 101 4.82 -9.67 2.95
C HIS A 101 6.01 -9.28 3.80
N GLY A 102 6.50 -10.16 4.69
CA GLY A 102 7.65 -9.85 5.54
C GLY A 102 8.90 -9.49 4.73
N ALA A 103 9.18 -10.25 3.68
CA ALA A 103 10.32 -10.02 2.80
C ALA A 103 10.16 -8.75 1.95
N VAL A 104 9.00 -8.57 1.31
CA VAL A 104 8.73 -7.40 0.46
C VAL A 104 8.69 -6.11 1.29
N ALA A 105 8.06 -6.15 2.47
CA ALA A 105 8.00 -5.02 3.38
C ALA A 105 9.39 -4.64 3.85
N LYS A 106 10.24 -5.59 4.23
CA LYS A 106 11.62 -5.30 4.65
C LYS A 106 12.44 -4.66 3.53
N VAL A 107 12.25 -5.05 2.27
CA VAL A 107 12.91 -4.39 1.14
C VAL A 107 12.36 -2.98 0.91
N ALA A 108 11.05 -2.79 1.06
CA ALA A 108 10.39 -1.49 0.93
C ALA A 108 10.74 -0.51 2.07
N THR A 109 10.96 -1.01 3.29
CA THR A 109 11.22 -0.16 4.47
C THR A 109 12.71 0.03 4.76
N SER A 110 13.58 -0.89 4.33
CA SER A 110 15.02 -0.78 4.60
C SER A 110 15.73 0.26 3.75
N SER A 111 15.11 0.77 2.67
CA SER A 111 15.76 1.74 1.79
C SER A 111 14.78 2.60 0.97
N ILE A 112 15.18 3.86 0.72
CA ILE A 112 14.43 4.79 -0.15
C ILE A 112 14.31 4.26 -1.60
N PRO A 113 15.36 3.69 -2.22
CA PRO A 113 15.24 3.09 -3.55
C PRO A 113 14.27 1.89 -3.58
N GLY A 114 14.28 1.05 -2.54
CA GLY A 114 13.36 -0.08 -2.41
C GLY A 114 11.90 0.37 -2.28
N ALA A 115 11.65 1.42 -1.48
CA ALA A 115 10.33 2.03 -1.36
C ALA A 115 9.81 2.57 -2.71
N ILE A 116 10.67 3.22 -3.51
CA ILE A 116 10.30 3.74 -4.84
C ILE A 116 9.99 2.60 -5.81
N LEU A 117 10.79 1.53 -5.81
CA LEU A 117 10.57 0.38 -6.68
C LEU A 117 9.25 -0.32 -6.34
N VAL A 118 9.03 -0.66 -5.07
CA VAL A 118 7.82 -1.35 -4.61
C VAL A 118 6.60 -0.44 -4.76
N GLY A 119 6.67 0.79 -4.26
CA GLY A 119 5.58 1.76 -4.37
C GLY A 119 5.25 2.12 -5.81
N GLY A 120 6.26 2.32 -6.65
CA GLY A 120 6.12 2.59 -8.08
C GLY A 120 5.53 1.40 -8.84
N GLY A 121 5.99 0.18 -8.55
CA GLY A 121 5.45 -1.06 -9.11
C GLY A 121 3.98 -1.27 -8.76
N LEU A 122 3.60 -0.97 -7.52
CA LEU A 122 2.19 -1.02 -7.09
C LEU A 122 1.34 -0.01 -7.85
N ILE A 123 1.78 1.25 -7.96
CA ILE A 123 1.04 2.27 -8.72
C ILE A 123 0.90 1.85 -10.18
N ALA A 124 1.98 1.40 -10.81
CA ALA A 124 1.95 0.90 -12.18
C ALA A 124 0.97 -0.27 -12.34
N LYS A 125 0.98 -1.23 -11.39
CA LYS A 125 0.05 -2.36 -11.36
C LYS A 125 -1.41 -1.91 -11.22
N THR A 126 -1.69 -0.92 -10.37
CA THR A 126 -3.06 -0.39 -10.23
C THR A 126 -3.59 0.21 -11.53
N LEU A 127 -2.74 0.95 -12.27
CA LEU A 127 -3.10 1.52 -13.56
C LEU A 127 -3.33 0.43 -14.62
N TYR A 128 -2.50 -0.62 -14.60
CA TYR A 128 -2.67 -1.78 -15.46
C TYR A 128 -3.96 -2.57 -15.16
N ASP A 129 -4.30 -2.75 -13.89
CA ASP A 129 -5.54 -3.43 -13.50
C ASP A 129 -6.77 -2.62 -13.86
N ARG A 130 -6.66 -1.29 -13.85
CA ARG A 130 -7.75 -0.40 -14.28
C ARG A 130 -8.06 -0.54 -15.77
N THR A 131 -7.05 -0.68 -16.62
CA THR A 131 -7.27 -0.93 -18.06
C THR A 131 -7.79 -2.33 -18.33
N ASN A 132 -7.41 -3.31 -17.50
CA ASN A 132 -7.83 -4.70 -17.60
C ASN A 132 -8.92 -5.11 -16.58
N ALA A 133 -9.79 -4.17 -16.19
CA ALA A 133 -10.65 -4.31 -15.01
C ALA A 133 -11.50 -5.58 -14.98
N ARG A 134 -12.02 -6.05 -16.12
CA ARG A 134 -12.79 -7.30 -16.19
C ARG A 134 -11.94 -8.52 -15.85
N SER A 135 -10.74 -8.62 -16.44
CA SER A 135 -9.81 -9.71 -16.16
C SER A 135 -9.29 -9.65 -14.72
N ALA A 136 -8.92 -8.44 -14.25
CA ALA A 136 -8.47 -8.22 -12.89
C ALA A 136 -9.53 -8.62 -11.84
N ARG A 137 -10.80 -8.27 -12.06
CA ARG A 137 -11.91 -8.68 -11.18
C ARG A 137 -12.10 -10.19 -11.15
N ARG A 138 -12.04 -10.87 -12.30
CA ARG A 138 -12.17 -12.33 -12.38
C ARG A 138 -11.03 -13.04 -11.65
N LYS A 139 -9.79 -12.62 -11.89
CA LYS A 139 -8.60 -13.15 -11.22
C LYS A 139 -8.66 -12.92 -9.71
N GLY A 140 -8.96 -11.69 -9.29
CA GLY A 140 -9.10 -11.36 -7.88
C GLY A 140 -10.22 -12.13 -7.18
N ALA A 141 -11.36 -12.33 -7.84
CA ALA A 141 -12.45 -13.15 -7.30
C ALA A 141 -12.05 -14.62 -7.12
N ALA A 142 -11.32 -15.19 -8.09
CA ALA A 142 -10.81 -16.56 -8.01
C ALA A 142 -9.78 -16.71 -6.87
N GLU A 143 -8.83 -15.76 -6.76
CA GLU A 143 -7.83 -15.75 -5.68
C GLU A 143 -8.48 -15.64 -4.29
N LEU A 144 -9.48 -14.75 -4.14
CA LEU A 144 -10.22 -14.63 -2.88
C LEU A 144 -11.01 -15.90 -2.56
N GLN A 145 -11.46 -16.65 -3.56
CA GLN A 145 -12.11 -17.94 -3.32
C GLN A 145 -11.13 -18.99 -2.81
N VAL A 146 -9.94 -19.09 -3.41
CA VAL A 146 -8.87 -19.98 -2.93
C VAL A 146 -8.48 -19.63 -1.49
N MET A 147 -8.31 -18.34 -1.17
CA MET A 147 -8.03 -17.90 0.20
C MET A 147 -9.18 -18.23 1.17
N ALA A 148 -10.42 -18.11 0.72
CA ALA A 148 -11.57 -18.50 1.54
C ALA A 148 -11.59 -20.01 1.82
N GLU A 149 -11.17 -20.83 0.86
CA GLU A 149 -11.09 -22.28 1.00
C GLU A 149 -9.98 -22.69 1.97
N ASP A 150 -8.77 -22.13 1.80
CA ASP A 150 -7.63 -22.36 2.71
C ASP A 150 -7.91 -21.94 4.15
N GLY A 151 -8.78 -20.94 4.34
CA GLY A 151 -9.13 -20.41 5.66
C GLY A 151 -10.36 -21.07 6.31
N LYS A 152 -11.00 -22.06 5.68
CA LYS A 152 -12.06 -22.83 6.34
C LYS A 152 -11.46 -23.61 7.51
N PRO A 153 -12.10 -23.64 8.69
CA PRO A 153 -11.76 -24.66 9.68
C PRO A 153 -12.05 -26.03 9.05
N GLY A 154 -11.06 -26.93 9.08
CA GLY A 154 -11.29 -28.36 8.87
C GLY A 154 -12.15 -28.94 9.97
#